data_AF-A0A0C9V9F0-F1
#
_entry.id   AF-A0A0C9V9F0-F1
#
_cell.length_a   1.000
_cell.length_b   1.000
_cell.length_c   1.000
_cell.angle_alpha   90.00
_cell.angle_beta   90.00
_cell.angle_gamma   90.00
#
_symmetry.space_group_name_H-M   'P 1'
#
loop_
_entity.id
_entity.type
_entity.pdbx_description
1 polymer ?
#
loop_
_entity_poly.entity_id
_entity_poly.type
_entity_poly.pdbx_seq_one_letter_code
_entity_poly.pdbx_strand_id
1 'polypeptide(L)'
;MDPLSITSAAAGFLGTAQTVYTLASRIVTAEKDEKNAIDEFKAQIQYFDRILSDLQSLIDEAADAPGNIWQDYSELESCLKACTSQLQEFVDKFKPPLSRWKGLLHRFKWPLKDEERKRLVDLVDRCKSSIHLELTVKHSRAMQVIAAAVQADLYNEKILKWLNVVEVNSNFDKARDKCHPGTGQWFLQSGAFERFRGGGCECLWLHGIPGAGKTILSGSIIAGLRNHVESKPNMGLAYFFFSYTDKAKQNTFNMLSSIAAQLVQRISNIPPRVVTLYTVVCKKNAHVVFRHYLMPHQVVTWGMNIRLIETV
;
A
#
# COMPACT_ATOMS: atom_id res chain seq x y z
N MET A 1 -17.01 -6.68 2.95
CA MET A 1 -17.95 -7.58 2.25
C MET A 1 -17.18 -8.75 1.66
N ASP A 2 -17.80 -9.91 1.54
CA ASP A 2 -17.16 -11.07 0.90
C ASP A 2 -17.11 -10.87 -0.62
N PRO A 3 -15.97 -11.12 -1.29
CA PRO A 3 -15.80 -10.98 -2.74
C PRO A 3 -16.85 -11.75 -3.53
N LEU A 4 -17.25 -12.91 -3.00
CA LEU A 4 -18.28 -13.77 -3.56
C LEU A 4 -19.63 -13.06 -3.72
N SER A 5 -19.95 -12.09 -2.85
CA SER A 5 -21.22 -11.38 -2.87
C SER A 5 -21.32 -10.40 -4.05
N ILE A 6 -20.25 -9.63 -4.30
CA ILE A 6 -20.18 -8.73 -5.46
C ILE A 6 -20.07 -9.50 -6.78
N THR A 7 -19.30 -10.59 -6.81
CA THR A 7 -19.19 -11.51 -7.94
C THR A 7 -20.56 -12.11 -8.30
N SER A 8 -21.34 -12.52 -7.29
CA SER A 8 -22.70 -13.03 -7.50
C SER A 8 -23.65 -11.95 -8.02
N ALA A 9 -23.55 -10.71 -7.53
CA ALA A 9 -24.40 -9.61 -8.00
C ALA A 9 -24.09 -9.22 -9.45
N ALA A 10 -22.80 -9.16 -9.81
CA ALA A 10 -22.34 -8.91 -11.18
C ALA A 10 -22.83 -10.00 -12.14
N ALA A 11 -22.63 -11.27 -11.79
CA ALA A 11 -23.10 -12.40 -12.58
C ALA A 11 -24.64 -12.39 -12.77
N GLY A 12 -25.39 -12.04 -11.72
CA GLY A 12 -26.84 -11.88 -11.79
C GLY A 12 -27.27 -10.80 -12.79
N PHE A 13 -26.64 -9.62 -12.72
CA PHE A 13 -26.91 -8.53 -13.65
C PHE A 13 -26.59 -8.92 -15.09
N LEU A 14 -25.42 -9.54 -15.34
CA LEU A 14 -25.01 -9.99 -16.67
C LEU A 14 -25.97 -11.02 -17.26
N GLY A 15 -26.40 -12.00 -16.45
CA GLY A 15 -27.37 -13.01 -16.88
C GLY A 15 -28.71 -12.39 -17.31
N THR A 16 -29.22 -11.43 -16.53
CA THR A 16 -30.45 -10.72 -16.88
C THR A 16 -30.26 -9.83 -18.11
N ALA A 17 -29.17 -9.06 -18.19
CA ALA A 17 -28.86 -8.22 -19.35
C ALA A 17 -28.75 -9.05 -20.64
N GLN A 18 -28.07 -10.19 -20.60
CA GLN A 18 -27.94 -11.10 -21.75
C GLN A 18 -29.28 -11.70 -22.19
N THR A 19 -30.19 -11.92 -21.24
CA THR A 19 -31.56 -12.34 -21.56
C THR A 19 -32.28 -11.23 -22.34
N VAL A 20 -32.16 -9.97 -21.92
CA VAL A 20 -32.76 -8.84 -22.66
C VAL A 20 -32.11 -8.66 -24.04
N TYR A 21 -30.79 -8.82 -24.15
CA TYR A 21 -30.08 -8.83 -25.44
C TYR A 21 -30.65 -9.89 -26.40
N THR A 22 -30.87 -11.12 -25.90
CA THR A 22 -31.40 -12.23 -26.70
C THR A 22 -32.85 -11.97 -27.13
N LEU A 23 -33.64 -11.32 -26.29
CA LEU A 23 -35.00 -10.90 -26.64
C LEU A 23 -34.98 -9.81 -27.73
N ALA A 24 -34.12 -8.80 -27.58
CA ALA A 24 -33.99 -7.70 -28.54
C ALA A 24 -33.47 -8.16 -29.91
N SER A 25 -32.52 -9.09 -29.95
CA SER A 25 -31.94 -9.62 -31.20
C SER A 25 -32.90 -10.48 -32.03
N ARG A 26 -33.97 -11.03 -31.42
CA ARG A 26 -34.99 -11.82 -32.13
C ARG A 26 -36.00 -10.98 -32.91
N ILE A 27 -35.94 -9.65 -32.80
CA ILE A 27 -36.89 -8.76 -33.44
C ILE A 27 -36.37 -8.37 -34.83
N VAL A 28 -36.88 -9.06 -35.85
CA VAL A 28 -36.40 -9.00 -37.24
C VAL A 28 -37.14 -7.93 -38.07
N THR A 29 -38.38 -7.61 -37.69
CA THR A 29 -39.28 -6.68 -38.39
C THR A 29 -39.44 -5.38 -37.59
N ALA A 30 -38.42 -4.54 -37.65
CA ALA A 30 -38.36 -3.25 -36.98
C ALA A 30 -38.19 -2.12 -38.01
N GLU A 31 -38.91 -1.00 -37.82
CA GLU A 31 -38.68 0.23 -38.59
C GLU A 31 -37.27 0.79 -38.32
N LYS A 32 -36.79 1.71 -39.17
CA LYS A 32 -35.40 2.22 -39.12
C LYS A 32 -35.03 2.78 -37.74
N ASP A 33 -35.92 3.56 -37.13
CA ASP A 33 -35.70 4.14 -35.79
C ASP A 33 -35.75 3.08 -34.68
N GLU A 34 -36.55 2.04 -34.87
CA GLU A 34 -36.64 0.91 -33.93
C GLU A 34 -35.38 0.05 -33.96
N LYS A 35 -34.77 -0.14 -35.14
CA LYS A 35 -33.46 -0.82 -35.28
C LYS A 35 -32.34 -0.04 -34.60
N ASN A 36 -32.31 1.29 -34.77
CA ASN A 36 -31.33 2.13 -34.09
C ASN A 36 -31.43 2.02 -32.57
N ALA A 37 -32.65 2.04 -32.01
CA ALA A 37 -32.86 1.87 -30.57
C ALA A 37 -32.44 0.47 -30.06
N ILE A 38 -32.68 -0.59 -30.85
CA ILE A 38 -32.22 -1.96 -30.53
C ILE A 38 -30.70 -2.03 -30.52
N ASP A 39 -30.04 -1.44 -31.51
CA ASP A 39 -28.59 -1.52 -31.64
C ASP A 39 -27.87 -0.66 -30.59
N GLU A 40 -28.43 0.51 -30.25
CA GLU A 40 -28.00 1.33 -29.10
C GLU A 40 -28.10 0.52 -27.79
N PHE A 41 -29.23 -0.15 -27.58
CA PHE A 41 -29.46 -0.98 -26.40
C PHE A 41 -28.49 -2.17 -26.32
N LYS A 42 -28.23 -2.85 -27.44
CA LYS A 42 -27.23 -3.92 -27.54
C LYS A 42 -25.83 -3.40 -27.20
N ALA A 43 -25.45 -2.25 -27.73
CA ALA A 43 -24.16 -1.63 -27.46
C ALA A 43 -23.99 -1.30 -25.97
N GLN A 44 -25.06 -0.83 -25.32
CA GLN A 44 -25.07 -0.56 -23.88
C GLN A 44 -24.90 -1.83 -23.05
N ILE A 45 -25.57 -2.94 -23.40
CA ILE A 45 -25.37 -4.23 -22.72
C ILE A 45 -23.92 -4.72 -22.88
N GLN A 46 -23.37 -4.66 -24.10
CA GLN A 46 -21.99 -5.08 -24.36
C GLN A 46 -20.96 -4.24 -23.57
N TYR A 47 -21.23 -2.96 -23.36
CA TYR A 47 -20.41 -2.10 -22.51
C TYR A 47 -20.38 -2.60 -21.05
N PHE A 48 -21.54 -2.98 -20.48
CA PHE A 48 -21.58 -3.53 -19.13
C PHE A 48 -20.89 -4.87 -19.01
N ASP A 49 -21.07 -5.74 -20.02
CA ASP A 49 -20.44 -7.06 -20.08
C ASP A 49 -18.92 -6.91 -19.97
N ARG A 50 -18.35 -5.96 -20.71
CA ARG A 50 -16.93 -5.62 -20.63
C ARG A 50 -16.51 -5.11 -19.25
N ILE A 51 -17.21 -4.12 -18.71
CA ILE A 51 -16.82 -3.50 -17.43
C ILE A 51 -16.92 -4.47 -16.26
N LEU A 52 -17.99 -5.26 -16.20
CA LEU A 52 -18.18 -6.21 -15.12
C LEU A 52 -17.20 -7.38 -15.23
N SER A 53 -16.86 -7.82 -16.44
CA SER A 53 -15.78 -8.79 -16.65
C SER A 53 -14.42 -8.25 -16.19
N ASP A 54 -14.09 -7.00 -16.53
CA ASP A 54 -12.84 -6.36 -16.09
C ASP A 54 -12.79 -6.25 -14.55
N LEU A 55 -13.90 -5.89 -13.91
CA LEU A 55 -14.00 -5.84 -12.44
C LEU A 55 -13.83 -7.20 -11.79
N GLN A 56 -14.39 -8.25 -12.39
CA GLN A 56 -14.30 -9.60 -11.86
C GLN A 56 -12.85 -10.10 -11.90
N SER A 57 -12.12 -9.82 -13.00
CA SER A 57 -10.67 -10.08 -13.07
C SER A 57 -9.89 -9.37 -11.97
N LEU A 58 -10.20 -8.09 -11.72
CA LEU A 58 -9.53 -7.32 -10.67
C LEU A 58 -9.84 -7.84 -9.26
N ILE A 59 -11.06 -8.32 -9.02
CA ILE A 59 -11.44 -8.92 -7.74
C ILE A 59 -10.71 -10.24 -7.53
N ASP A 60 -10.61 -11.07 -8.57
CA ASP A 60 -9.90 -12.36 -8.52
C ASP A 60 -8.39 -12.14 -8.28
N GLU A 61 -7.76 -11.18 -8.98
CA GLU A 61 -6.36 -10.80 -8.76
C GLU A 61 -6.09 -10.29 -7.34
N ALA A 62 -7.04 -9.53 -6.77
CA ALA A 62 -6.91 -9.00 -5.41
C ALA A 62 -7.09 -10.07 -4.33
N ALA A 63 -7.85 -11.15 -4.60
CA ALA A 63 -8.06 -12.25 -3.66
C ALA A 63 -6.79 -13.10 -3.45
N ASP A 64 -5.92 -13.16 -4.46
CA ASP A 64 -4.66 -13.90 -4.41
C ASP A 64 -3.48 -13.08 -3.85
N ALA A 65 -3.66 -11.77 -3.63
CA ALA A 65 -2.60 -10.88 -3.18
C ALA A 65 -2.36 -10.96 -1.65
N PRO A 66 -1.10 -11.12 -1.18
CA PRO A 66 -0.78 -11.15 0.25
C PRO A 66 -0.90 -9.74 0.85
N GLY A 67 -2.01 -9.50 1.53
CA GLY A 67 -2.32 -8.21 2.16
C GLY A 67 -3.67 -7.69 1.68
N ASN A 68 -4.73 -8.25 2.26
CA ASN A 68 -6.13 -7.97 1.94
C ASN A 68 -6.49 -6.49 2.16
N ILE A 69 -6.32 -5.66 1.13
CA ILE A 69 -6.97 -4.34 1.02
C ILE A 69 -8.31 -4.58 0.33
N TRP A 70 -9.25 -5.24 1.02
CA TRP A 70 -10.59 -5.41 0.48
C TRP A 70 -11.25 -4.03 0.32
N GLN A 71 -11.52 -3.64 -0.92
CA GLN A 71 -12.37 -2.50 -1.18
C GLN A 71 -13.82 -2.85 -0.83
N ASP A 72 -14.51 -1.92 -0.18
CA ASP A 72 -15.93 -2.08 0.13
C ASP A 72 -16.78 -1.82 -1.13
N TYR A 73 -17.31 -2.89 -1.71
CA TYR A 73 -18.19 -2.88 -2.88
C TYR A 73 -19.68 -2.95 -2.53
N SER A 74 -20.08 -2.73 -1.26
CA SER A 74 -21.46 -2.85 -0.80
C SER A 74 -22.47 -1.99 -1.58
N GLU A 75 -22.08 -0.74 -1.87
CA GLU A 75 -22.89 0.21 -2.64
C GLU A 75 -23.04 -0.26 -4.10
N LEU A 76 -21.95 -0.69 -4.73
CA LEU A 76 -21.96 -1.27 -6.08
C LEU A 76 -22.82 -2.53 -6.15
N GLU A 77 -22.70 -3.42 -5.17
CA GLU A 77 -23.50 -4.63 -5.07
C GLU A 77 -25.00 -4.31 -4.96
N SER A 78 -25.35 -3.33 -4.13
CA SER A 78 -26.72 -2.82 -3.99
C SER A 78 -27.24 -2.25 -5.31
N CYS A 79 -26.43 -1.44 -6.00
CA CYS A 79 -26.76 -0.91 -7.33
C CYS A 79 -26.98 -2.02 -8.36
N LEU A 80 -26.09 -3.02 -8.42
CA LEU A 80 -26.20 -4.15 -9.35
C LEU A 80 -27.45 -4.99 -9.07
N LYS A 81 -27.74 -5.28 -7.79
CA LYS A 81 -28.98 -5.97 -7.38
C LYS A 81 -30.23 -5.19 -7.75
N ALA A 82 -30.26 -3.89 -7.49
CA ALA A 82 -31.38 -3.03 -7.86
C ALA A 82 -31.61 -3.00 -9.38
N CYS A 83 -30.54 -2.85 -10.16
CA CYS A 83 -30.59 -2.91 -11.61
C CYS A 83 -31.04 -4.28 -12.14
N THR A 84 -30.55 -5.36 -11.54
CA THR A 84 -30.96 -6.73 -11.88
C THR A 84 -32.46 -6.91 -11.66
N SER A 85 -32.99 -6.51 -10.50
CA SER A 85 -34.42 -6.60 -10.20
C SER A 85 -35.28 -5.81 -11.19
N GLN A 86 -34.87 -4.60 -11.54
CA GLN A 86 -35.60 -3.76 -12.52
C GLN A 86 -35.58 -4.36 -13.94
N LEU A 87 -34.43 -4.90 -14.38
CA LEU A 87 -34.35 -5.59 -15.67
C LEU A 87 -35.13 -6.91 -15.65
N GLN A 88 -35.15 -7.62 -14.53
CA GLN A 88 -35.86 -8.89 -14.39
C GLN A 88 -37.38 -8.69 -14.43
N GLU A 89 -37.90 -7.64 -13.81
CA GLU A 89 -39.32 -7.25 -13.92
C GLU A 89 -39.72 -7.02 -15.38
N PHE A 90 -38.85 -6.37 -16.16
CA PHE A 90 -39.04 -6.21 -17.59
C PHE A 90 -39.04 -7.57 -18.30
N VAL A 91 -38.03 -8.42 -18.07
CA VAL A 91 -37.96 -9.77 -18.67
C VAL A 91 -39.21 -10.60 -18.37
N ASP A 92 -39.69 -10.58 -17.12
CA ASP A 92 -40.83 -11.39 -16.68
C ASP A 92 -42.15 -10.90 -17.30
N LYS A 93 -42.29 -9.58 -17.48
CA LYS A 93 -43.42 -9.00 -18.23
C LYS A 93 -43.48 -9.48 -19.68
N PHE A 94 -42.34 -9.79 -20.30
CA PHE A 94 -42.25 -10.22 -21.71
C PHE A 94 -41.99 -11.72 -21.90
N LYS A 95 -41.90 -12.50 -20.82
CA LYS A 95 -41.73 -13.96 -20.87
C LYS A 95 -42.94 -14.80 -21.34
N PRO A 96 -44.22 -14.36 -21.37
CA PRO A 96 -45.30 -15.26 -21.81
C PRO A 96 -45.45 -15.29 -23.35
N PRO A 97 -45.77 -16.46 -23.92
CA PRO A 97 -44.90 -17.60 -24.09
C PRO A 97 -44.26 -17.57 -25.49
N LEU A 98 -42.93 -17.53 -25.56
CA LEU A 98 -42.14 -17.69 -26.80
C LEU A 98 -42.55 -18.93 -27.65
N SER A 99 -43.24 -19.91 -27.06
CA SER A 99 -43.83 -21.04 -27.79
C SER A 99 -44.97 -20.64 -28.74
N ARG A 100 -45.70 -19.56 -28.45
CA ARG A 100 -46.75 -18.99 -29.34
C ARG A 100 -46.16 -18.17 -30.50
N TRP A 101 -44.86 -17.83 -30.43
CA TRP A 101 -44.20 -16.89 -31.33
C TRP A 101 -43.42 -17.60 -32.46
N LYS A 102 -43.10 -18.89 -32.31
CA LYS A 102 -42.42 -19.66 -33.36
C LYS A 102 -43.13 -19.63 -34.73
N GLY A 103 -44.45 -19.39 -34.75
CA GLY A 103 -45.25 -19.36 -35.99
C GLY A 103 -45.66 -17.98 -36.51
N LEU A 104 -45.29 -16.87 -35.85
CA LEU A 104 -45.88 -15.55 -36.12
C LEU A 104 -44.86 -14.40 -36.31
N LEU A 105 -43.57 -14.72 -36.47
CA LEU A 105 -42.47 -13.73 -36.49
C LEU A 105 -42.33 -12.93 -37.80
N HIS A 106 -42.97 -13.36 -38.88
CA HIS A 106 -42.89 -12.63 -40.17
C HIS A 106 -43.81 -11.40 -40.25
N ARG A 107 -44.63 -11.13 -39.22
CA ARG A 107 -45.65 -10.06 -39.25
C ARG A 107 -45.70 -9.12 -38.05
N PHE A 108 -44.85 -9.32 -37.04
CA PHE A 108 -44.89 -8.53 -35.81
C PHE A 108 -43.92 -7.35 -35.86
N LYS A 109 -44.45 -6.13 -36.07
CA LYS A 109 -43.78 -4.90 -35.63
C LYS A 109 -43.52 -5.00 -34.13
N TRP A 110 -42.38 -4.47 -33.70
CA TRP A 110 -41.90 -4.35 -32.32
C TRP A 110 -43.03 -4.44 -31.25
N PRO A 111 -42.97 -5.39 -30.30
CA PRO A 111 -44.09 -5.67 -29.40
C PRO A 111 -44.28 -4.68 -28.26
N LEU A 112 -43.37 -3.72 -28.08
CA LEU A 112 -43.45 -2.70 -27.05
C LEU A 112 -44.05 -1.41 -27.62
N LYS A 113 -44.94 -0.77 -26.85
CA LYS A 113 -45.38 0.60 -27.19
C LYS A 113 -44.19 1.56 -27.06
N ASP A 114 -44.20 2.69 -27.78
CA ASP A 114 -43.11 3.68 -27.73
C ASP A 114 -42.78 4.14 -26.29
N GLU A 115 -43.78 4.22 -25.42
CA GLU A 115 -43.63 4.47 -23.99
C GLU A 115 -42.79 3.41 -23.27
N GLU A 116 -42.97 2.13 -23.59
CA GLU A 116 -42.25 1.04 -22.94
C GLU A 116 -40.82 0.91 -23.49
N ARG A 117 -40.63 1.23 -24.77
CA ARG A 117 -39.31 1.37 -25.41
C ARG A 117 -38.49 2.44 -24.70
N LYS A 118 -39.07 3.63 -24.49
CA LYS A 118 -38.43 4.76 -23.82
C LYS A 118 -38.08 4.43 -22.37
N ARG A 119 -39.00 3.80 -21.63
CA ARG A 119 -38.75 3.34 -20.25
C ARG A 119 -37.57 2.37 -20.13
N LEU A 120 -37.41 1.46 -21.09
CA LEU A 120 -36.29 0.52 -21.08
C LEU A 120 -34.96 1.25 -21.32
N VAL A 121 -34.90 2.14 -22.32
CA VAL A 121 -33.70 2.94 -22.61
C VAL A 121 -33.33 3.80 -21.40
N ASP A 122 -34.29 4.48 -20.79
CA ASP A 122 -34.06 5.30 -19.59
C ASP A 122 -33.56 4.46 -18.41
N LEU A 123 -34.02 3.21 -18.27
CA LEU A 123 -33.61 2.31 -17.20
C LEU A 123 -32.16 1.83 -17.39
N VAL A 124 -31.77 1.50 -18.61
CA VAL A 124 -30.38 1.12 -18.91
C VAL A 124 -29.45 2.32 -18.73
N ASP A 125 -29.85 3.50 -19.17
CA ASP A 125 -29.05 4.72 -19.00
C ASP A 125 -28.88 5.10 -17.52
N ARG A 126 -29.94 4.92 -16.70
CA ARG A 126 -29.84 5.06 -15.24
C ARG A 126 -28.90 4.04 -14.62
N CYS A 127 -29.00 2.76 -15.00
CA CYS A 127 -28.08 1.72 -14.52
C CYS A 127 -26.64 2.01 -14.92
N LYS A 128 -26.42 2.54 -16.13
CA LYS A 128 -25.10 2.92 -16.64
C LYS A 128 -24.50 4.03 -15.81
N SER A 129 -25.27 5.08 -15.61
CA SER A 129 -24.85 6.24 -14.83
C SER A 129 -24.55 5.85 -13.38
N SER A 130 -25.40 5.01 -12.76
CA SER A 130 -25.19 4.56 -11.38
C SER A 130 -23.95 3.70 -11.22
N ILE A 131 -23.75 2.69 -12.08
CA ILE A 131 -22.60 1.79 -12.02
C ILE A 131 -21.31 2.56 -12.34
N HIS A 132 -21.34 3.41 -13.37
CA HIS A 132 -20.17 4.20 -13.76
C HIS A 132 -19.73 5.19 -12.68
N LEU A 133 -20.68 5.89 -12.04
CA LEU A 133 -20.37 6.81 -10.94
C LEU A 133 -19.71 6.06 -9.78
N GLU A 134 -20.27 4.92 -9.39
CA GLU A 134 -19.77 4.13 -8.27
C GLU A 134 -18.34 3.63 -8.53
N LEU A 135 -18.09 3.09 -9.72
CA LEU A 135 -16.76 2.65 -10.11
C LEU A 135 -15.74 3.79 -10.16
N THR A 136 -16.17 4.95 -10.67
CA THR A 136 -15.32 6.15 -10.71
C THR A 136 -14.93 6.61 -9.31
N VAL A 137 -15.88 6.61 -8.36
CA VAL A 137 -15.62 6.96 -6.96
C VAL A 137 -14.62 5.99 -6.33
N LYS A 138 -14.78 4.69 -6.54
CA LYS A 138 -13.85 3.68 -5.98
C LYS A 138 -12.46 3.78 -6.61
N HIS A 139 -12.36 3.94 -7.93
CA HIS A 139 -11.07 4.14 -8.62
C HIS A 139 -10.35 5.40 -8.12
N SER A 140 -11.07 6.52 -7.96
CA SER A 140 -10.54 7.76 -7.40
C SER A 140 -9.99 7.57 -5.98
N ARG A 141 -10.72 6.84 -5.12
CA ARG A 141 -10.27 6.55 -3.75
C ARG A 141 -9.03 5.66 -3.72
N ALA A 142 -8.98 4.62 -4.55
CA ALA A 142 -7.81 3.76 -4.68
C ALA A 142 -6.58 4.56 -5.13
N MET A 143 -6.76 5.40 -6.15
CA MET A 143 -5.72 6.31 -6.65
C MET A 143 -5.23 7.25 -5.56
N GLN A 144 -6.11 7.79 -4.72
CA GLN A 144 -5.73 8.66 -3.60
C GLN A 144 -4.89 7.92 -2.54
N VAL A 145 -5.25 6.68 -2.20
CA VAL A 145 -4.49 5.88 -1.23
C VAL A 145 -3.10 5.56 -1.77
N ILE A 146 -3.00 5.12 -3.04
CA ILE A 146 -1.72 4.84 -3.69
C ILE A 146 -0.88 6.12 -3.79
N ALA A 147 -1.49 7.24 -4.21
CA ALA A 147 -0.80 8.52 -4.29
C ALA A 147 -0.29 8.99 -2.92
N ALA A 148 -1.05 8.81 -1.85
CA ALA A 148 -0.62 9.13 -0.50
C ALA A 148 0.55 8.25 -0.04
N ALA A 149 0.51 6.95 -0.33
CA ALA A 149 1.60 6.02 -0.03
C ALA A 149 2.89 6.39 -0.79
N VAL A 150 2.78 6.59 -2.11
CA VAL A 150 3.91 7.04 -2.95
C VAL A 150 4.47 8.37 -2.46
N GLN A 151 3.60 9.32 -2.11
CA GLN A 151 4.02 10.61 -1.59
C GLN A 151 4.75 10.47 -0.24
N ALA A 152 4.30 9.58 0.64
CA ALA A 152 4.96 9.29 1.91
C ALA A 152 6.34 8.67 1.68
N ASP A 153 6.49 7.72 0.74
CA ASP A 153 7.77 7.10 0.40
C ASP A 153 8.77 8.12 -0.17
N LEU A 154 8.33 8.95 -1.12
CA LEU A 154 9.16 10.03 -1.66
C LEU A 154 9.58 11.04 -0.58
N TYR A 155 8.71 11.29 0.39
CA TYR A 155 9.00 12.19 1.51
C TYR A 155 9.99 11.58 2.50
N ASN A 156 9.84 10.28 2.79
CA ASN A 156 10.78 9.51 3.62
C ASN A 156 12.18 9.49 2.97
N GLU A 157 12.26 9.27 1.66
CA GLU A 157 13.52 9.31 0.91
C GLU A 157 14.20 10.69 1.02
N LYS A 158 13.43 11.78 0.92
CA LYS A 158 13.94 13.14 1.08
C LYS A 158 14.48 13.41 2.49
N ILE A 159 13.79 12.95 3.53
CA ILE A 159 14.26 13.07 4.92
C ILE A 159 15.56 12.28 5.10
N LEU A 160 15.65 11.06 4.57
CA LEU A 160 16.87 10.24 4.65
C LEU A 160 18.04 10.91 3.93
N LYS A 161 17.82 11.50 2.74
CA LYS A 161 18.83 12.28 2.02
C LYS A 161 19.27 13.50 2.82
N TRP A 162 18.33 14.23 3.45
CA TRP A 162 18.65 15.40 4.27
C TRP A 162 19.44 15.06 5.53
N LEU A 163 19.21 13.90 6.14
CA LEU A 163 20.02 13.40 7.25
C LEU A 163 21.47 13.08 6.83
N ASN A 164 21.83 13.25 5.54
CA ASN A 164 23.20 13.16 5.03
C ASN A 164 23.92 11.92 5.55
N VAL A 165 23.38 10.74 5.23
CA VAL A 165 23.83 9.45 5.76
C VAL A 165 25.29 9.23 5.38
N VAL A 166 26.19 9.53 6.32
CA VAL A 166 27.58 9.09 6.23
C VAL A 166 27.56 7.57 6.28
N GLU A 167 28.12 6.91 5.27
CA GLU A 167 28.14 5.45 5.19
C GLU A 167 28.88 4.84 6.39
N VAL A 168 28.12 4.23 7.30
CA VAL A 168 28.66 3.59 8.50
C VAL A 168 29.12 2.17 8.23
N ASN A 169 28.42 1.47 7.32
CA ASN A 169 28.63 0.04 7.08
C ASN A 169 30.06 -0.27 6.64
N SER A 170 30.70 0.62 5.89
CA SER A 170 32.09 0.44 5.44
C SER A 170 33.11 0.19 6.55
N ASN A 171 32.92 0.71 7.77
CA ASN A 171 33.83 0.44 8.89
C ASN A 171 33.48 -0.86 9.63
N PHE A 172 32.18 -1.14 9.75
CA PHE A 172 31.71 -2.39 10.33
C PHE A 172 32.12 -3.58 9.46
N ASP A 173 31.93 -3.48 8.14
CA ASP A 173 32.31 -4.53 7.19
C ASP A 173 33.83 -4.74 7.20
N LYS A 174 34.64 -3.68 7.17
CA LYS A 174 36.10 -3.79 7.34
C LYS A 174 36.50 -4.45 8.67
N ALA A 175 35.79 -4.16 9.76
CA ALA A 175 36.07 -4.79 11.05
C ALA A 175 35.69 -6.27 11.05
N ARG A 176 34.62 -6.64 10.33
CA ARG A 176 34.15 -8.02 10.18
C ARG A 176 35.05 -8.83 9.24
N ASP A 177 35.48 -8.25 8.13
CA ASP A 177 36.39 -8.89 7.16
C ASP A 177 37.75 -9.22 7.78
N LYS A 178 38.21 -8.36 8.70
CA LYS A 178 39.46 -8.57 9.47
C LYS A 178 39.28 -9.44 10.71
N CYS A 179 38.05 -9.84 11.02
CA CYS A 179 37.74 -10.63 12.21
C CYS A 179 37.98 -12.12 11.91
N HIS A 180 38.96 -12.72 12.57
CA HIS A 180 39.13 -14.17 12.50
C HIS A 180 37.99 -14.90 13.22
N PRO A 181 37.51 -16.04 12.70
CA PRO A 181 36.48 -16.84 13.37
C PRO A 181 36.83 -17.13 14.83
N GLY A 182 35.87 -16.95 15.74
CA GLY A 182 36.06 -17.12 17.18
C GLY A 182 36.56 -15.88 17.93
N THR A 183 37.03 -14.84 17.22
CA THR A 183 37.45 -13.58 17.87
C THR A 183 36.27 -12.92 18.60
N GLY A 184 36.50 -12.51 19.85
CA GLY A 184 35.49 -11.85 20.67
C GLY A 184 34.45 -12.78 21.30
N GLN A 185 34.45 -14.10 21.01
CA GLN A 185 33.50 -15.04 21.62
C GLN A 185 33.60 -15.08 23.15
N TRP A 186 34.82 -15.00 23.69
CA TRP A 186 35.05 -14.93 25.14
C TRP A 186 34.26 -13.79 25.80
N PHE A 187 34.10 -12.65 25.10
CA PHE A 187 33.33 -11.52 25.60
C PHE A 187 31.83 -11.72 25.36
N LEU A 188 31.43 -12.21 24.19
CA LEU A 188 30.03 -12.49 23.87
C LEU A 188 29.40 -13.55 24.79
N GLN A 189 30.21 -14.43 25.39
CA GLN A 189 29.79 -15.42 26.38
C GLN A 189 29.91 -14.91 27.84
N SER A 190 30.40 -13.69 28.04
CA SER A 190 30.61 -13.13 29.37
C SER A 190 29.32 -12.58 29.98
N GLY A 191 29.24 -12.60 31.31
CA GLY A 191 28.15 -11.94 32.04
C GLY A 191 28.09 -10.43 31.80
N ALA A 192 29.20 -9.80 31.41
CA ALA A 192 29.22 -8.37 31.08
C ALA A 192 28.45 -8.06 29.79
N PHE A 193 28.64 -8.87 28.74
CA PHE A 193 27.85 -8.74 27.52
C PHE A 193 26.38 -9.05 27.76
N GLU A 194 26.07 -10.08 28.55
CA GLU A 194 24.68 -10.42 28.88
C GLU A 194 23.96 -9.30 29.63
N ARG A 195 24.63 -8.68 30.61
CA ARG A 195 24.09 -7.49 31.29
C ARG A 195 23.88 -6.34 30.32
N PHE A 196 24.84 -6.06 29.44
CA PHE A 196 24.72 -5.00 28.44
C PHE A 196 23.57 -5.25 27.46
N ARG A 197 23.48 -6.46 26.91
CA ARG A 197 22.42 -6.92 26.01
C ARG A 197 21.04 -6.87 26.68
N GLY A 198 20.95 -7.29 27.94
CA GLY A 198 19.74 -7.28 28.75
C GLY A 198 19.30 -5.90 29.26
N GLY A 199 20.13 -4.87 29.12
CA GLY A 199 19.83 -3.50 29.57
C GLY A 199 20.20 -3.22 31.03
N GLY A 200 20.98 -4.10 31.66
CA GLY A 200 21.52 -3.93 33.00
C GLY A 200 22.77 -3.05 33.08
N CYS A 201 23.22 -2.48 31.96
CA CYS A 201 24.17 -1.37 31.89
C CYS A 201 23.97 -0.54 30.61
N GLU A 202 24.21 0.76 30.70
CA GLU A 202 24.00 1.74 29.64
C GLU A 202 25.22 1.96 28.74
N CYS A 203 26.42 1.71 29.27
CA CYS A 203 27.68 1.91 28.57
C CYS A 203 28.61 0.71 28.71
N LEU A 204 29.27 0.35 27.62
CA LEU A 204 30.37 -0.59 27.58
C LEU A 204 31.65 0.11 27.14
N TRP A 205 32.64 0.14 28.03
CA TRP A 205 33.94 0.75 27.76
C TRP A 205 34.99 -0.32 27.46
N LEU A 206 35.54 -0.31 26.25
CA LEU A 206 36.59 -1.24 25.82
C LEU A 206 37.96 -0.58 25.94
N HIS A 207 38.76 -1.04 26.91
CA HIS A 207 40.12 -0.55 27.14
C HIS A 207 41.18 -1.59 26.77
N GLY A 208 42.33 -1.14 26.27
CA GLY A 208 43.46 -2.02 25.95
C GLY A 208 44.56 -1.29 25.19
N ILE A 209 45.74 -1.93 25.10
CA ILE A 209 46.88 -1.38 24.37
C ILE A 209 46.52 -1.14 22.88
N PRO A 210 47.21 -0.20 22.19
CA PRO A 210 47.10 -0.07 20.75
C PRO A 210 47.32 -1.42 20.06
N GLY A 211 46.48 -1.76 19.08
CA GLY A 211 46.56 -3.05 18.38
C GLY A 211 45.88 -4.23 19.08
N ALA A 212 45.32 -4.07 20.29
CA ALA A 212 44.61 -5.16 21.01
C ALA A 212 43.29 -5.63 20.37
N GLY A 213 42.93 -5.13 19.18
CA GLY A 213 41.75 -5.57 18.45
C GLY A 213 40.42 -4.97 18.94
N LYS A 214 40.43 -3.86 19.69
CA LYS A 214 39.20 -3.19 20.20
C LYS A 214 38.14 -2.94 19.13
N THR A 215 38.53 -2.45 17.96
CA THR A 215 37.60 -2.22 16.83
C THR A 215 36.99 -3.52 16.30
N ILE A 216 37.77 -4.61 16.26
CA ILE A 216 37.30 -5.95 15.85
C ILE A 216 36.30 -6.50 16.89
N LEU A 217 36.60 -6.28 18.17
CA LEU A 217 35.70 -6.64 19.26
C LEU A 217 34.38 -5.85 19.20
N SER A 218 34.42 -4.53 18.95
CA SER A 218 33.21 -3.72 18.75
C SER A 218 32.36 -4.22 17.58
N GLY A 219 32.99 -4.61 16.47
CA GLY A 219 32.30 -5.24 15.34
C GLY A 219 31.59 -6.54 15.75
N SER A 220 32.27 -7.37 16.54
CA SER A 220 31.70 -8.63 17.05
C SER A 220 30.52 -8.40 18.00
N ILE A 221 30.60 -7.36 18.85
CA ILE A 221 29.50 -6.96 19.74
C ILE A 221 28.29 -6.47 18.94
N ILE A 222 28.50 -5.60 17.94
CA ILE A 222 27.42 -5.11 17.07
C ILE A 222 26.75 -6.26 16.32
N ALA A 223 27.54 -7.23 15.82
CA ALA A 223 27.01 -8.42 15.16
C ALA A 223 26.15 -9.27 16.11
N GLY A 224 26.62 -9.50 17.35
CA GLY A 224 25.85 -10.21 18.37
C GLY A 224 24.56 -9.49 18.77
N LEU A 225 24.58 -8.16 18.83
CA LEU A 225 23.38 -7.35 19.11
C LEU A 225 22.39 -7.35 17.94
N ARG A 226 22.87 -7.32 16.69
CA ARG A 226 22.00 -7.36 15.50
C ARG A 226 21.06 -8.58 15.54
N ASN A 227 21.61 -9.77 15.79
CA ASN A 227 20.83 -11.01 15.91
C ASN A 227 19.77 -10.92 17.02
N HIS A 228 20.09 -10.23 18.13
CA HIS A 228 19.15 -10.06 19.24
C HIS A 228 18.02 -9.08 18.89
N VAL A 229 18.35 -7.98 18.21
CA VAL A 229 17.41 -6.93 17.84
C VAL A 229 16.45 -7.40 16.74
N GLU A 230 16.94 -8.17 15.76
CA GLU A 230 16.10 -8.73 14.69
C GLU A 230 14.97 -9.63 15.22
N SER A 231 15.14 -10.22 16.41
CA SER A 231 14.09 -11.02 17.07
C SER A 231 13.02 -10.18 17.80
N LYS A 232 13.17 -8.84 17.89
CA LYS A 232 12.33 -7.96 18.72
C LYS A 232 11.82 -6.73 17.94
N PRO A 233 10.51 -6.63 17.66
CA PRO A 233 9.96 -5.57 16.80
C PRO A 233 10.07 -4.15 17.39
N ASN A 234 10.20 -4.00 18.71
CA ASN A 234 10.26 -2.70 19.39
C ASN A 234 11.68 -2.24 19.74
N MET A 235 12.71 -2.90 19.20
CA MET A 235 14.10 -2.55 19.48
C MET A 235 14.81 -2.11 18.19
N GLY A 236 15.54 -1.00 18.27
CA GLY A 236 16.38 -0.51 17.18
C GLY A 236 17.86 -0.67 17.52
N LEU A 237 18.68 -0.93 16.50
CA LEU A 237 20.13 -0.90 16.61
C LEU A 237 20.68 0.15 15.66
N ALA A 238 21.48 1.07 16.20
CA ALA A 238 22.26 2.01 15.43
C ALA A 238 23.68 2.07 15.99
N TYR A 239 24.67 2.29 15.14
CA TYR A 239 26.07 2.40 15.53
C TYR A 239 26.78 3.45 14.68
N PHE A 240 27.93 3.92 15.16
CA PHE A 240 28.79 4.83 14.41
C PHE A 240 30.25 4.57 14.79
N PHE A 241 31.14 4.58 13.80
CA PHE A 241 32.58 4.43 14.01
C PHE A 241 33.27 5.74 13.70
N PHE A 242 33.83 6.39 14.71
CA PHE A 242 34.75 7.50 14.50
C PHE A 242 36.01 7.01 13.77
N SER A 243 36.48 7.78 12.79
CA SER A 243 37.67 7.43 12.01
C SER A 243 38.56 8.64 11.78
N TYR A 244 39.84 8.51 12.09
CA TYR A 244 40.84 9.55 11.83
C TYR A 244 41.14 9.73 10.33
N THR A 245 40.85 8.72 9.50
CA THR A 245 41.11 8.77 8.05
C THR A 245 39.94 9.33 7.24
N ASP A 246 38.77 9.46 7.86
CA ASP A 246 37.55 9.93 7.20
C ASP A 246 37.03 11.19 7.91
N LYS A 247 37.19 12.35 7.26
CA LYS A 247 36.76 13.65 7.81
C LYS A 247 35.26 13.69 8.11
N ALA A 248 34.44 12.97 7.33
CA ALA A 248 33.00 12.92 7.59
C ALA A 248 32.69 12.16 8.89
N LYS A 249 33.58 11.27 9.34
CA LYS A 249 33.45 10.47 10.57
C LYS A 249 34.15 11.08 11.79
N GLN A 250 34.55 12.34 11.72
CA GLN A 250 35.15 13.08 12.85
C GLN A 250 34.16 14.07 13.48
N ASN A 251 32.99 14.22 12.89
CA ASN A 251 32.00 15.21 13.29
C ASN A 251 30.83 14.55 14.05
N THR A 252 30.58 15.01 15.28
CA THR A 252 29.44 14.58 16.12
C THR A 252 28.08 14.82 15.45
N PHE A 253 27.96 15.86 14.62
CA PHE A 253 26.74 16.08 13.83
C PHE A 253 26.46 14.92 12.88
N ASN A 254 27.48 14.46 12.17
CA ASN A 254 27.35 13.33 11.24
C ASN A 254 27.09 12.01 11.99
N MET A 255 27.64 11.85 13.19
CA MET A 255 27.31 10.73 14.08
C MET A 255 25.82 10.73 14.41
N LEU A 256 25.28 11.84 14.91
CA LEU A 256 23.87 11.96 15.29
C LEU A 256 22.94 11.76 14.09
N SER A 257 23.22 12.39 12.95
CA SER A 257 22.41 12.25 11.75
C SER A 257 22.43 10.83 11.20
N SER A 258 23.58 10.15 11.28
CA SER A 258 23.71 8.75 10.87
C SER A 258 22.96 7.78 11.80
N ILE A 259 23.02 7.99 13.12
CA ILE A 259 22.23 7.22 14.09
C ILE A 259 20.73 7.43 13.82
N ALA A 260 20.30 8.69 13.64
CA ALA A 260 18.92 9.02 13.32
C ALA A 260 18.45 8.33 12.03
N ALA A 261 19.27 8.35 10.98
CA ALA A 261 18.95 7.69 9.72
C ALA A 261 18.80 6.17 9.86
N GLN A 262 19.70 5.50 10.59
CA GLN A 262 19.61 4.06 10.84
C GLN A 262 18.34 3.68 11.61
N LEU A 263 17.93 4.48 12.59
CA LEU A 263 16.70 4.25 13.34
C LEU A 263 15.45 4.54 12.50
N VAL A 264 15.47 5.61 11.70
CA VAL A 264 14.36 5.99 10.81
C VAL A 264 14.12 4.95 9.71
N GLN A 265 15.17 4.31 9.20
CA GLN A 265 15.03 3.22 8.22
C GLN A 265 14.35 1.96 8.78
N ARG A 266 14.29 1.80 10.10
CA ARG A 266 13.72 0.63 10.77
C ARG A 266 12.28 0.82 11.24
N ILE A 267 11.76 2.05 11.20
CA ILE A 267 10.39 2.36 11.61
C ILE A 267 9.50 2.53 10.39
N SER A 268 8.32 1.92 10.43
CA SER A 268 7.35 1.99 9.32
C SER A 268 6.78 3.39 9.12
N ASN A 269 6.81 4.24 10.16
CA ASN A 269 6.30 5.61 10.14
C ASN A 269 7.30 6.56 10.80
N ILE A 270 7.75 7.56 10.05
CA ILE A 270 8.64 8.60 10.58
C ILE A 270 7.85 9.46 11.58
N PRO A 271 8.34 9.67 12.82
CA PRO A 271 7.63 10.42 13.83
C PRO A 271 7.34 11.86 13.37
N PRO A 272 6.15 12.43 13.65
CA PRO A 272 5.79 13.78 13.22
C PRO A 272 6.82 14.85 13.61
N ARG A 273 7.50 14.69 14.76
CA ARG A 273 8.56 15.60 15.20
C ARG A 273 9.75 15.68 14.23
N VAL A 274 10.15 14.55 13.63
CA VAL A 274 11.24 14.52 12.63
C VAL A 274 10.79 15.21 11.35
N VAL A 275 9.54 15.00 10.94
CA VAL A 275 8.91 15.69 9.80
C VAL A 275 8.86 17.20 10.04
N THR A 276 8.41 17.64 11.22
CA THR A 276 8.40 19.07 11.60
C THR A 276 9.80 19.65 11.55
N LEU A 277 10.80 18.96 12.10
CA LEU A 277 12.18 19.43 12.07
C LEU A 277 12.69 19.58 10.64
N TYR A 278 12.49 18.57 9.78
CA TYR A 278 12.85 18.64 8.36
C TYR A 278 12.17 19.82 7.66
N THR A 279 10.85 20.03 7.85
CA THR A 279 10.14 21.15 7.20
C THR A 279 10.65 22.51 7.67
N VAL A 280 10.96 22.68 8.95
CA VAL A 280 11.46 23.95 9.51
C VAL A 280 12.88 24.23 9.04
N VAL A 281 13.75 23.22 9.03
CA VAL A 281 15.16 23.35 8.63
C VAL A 281 15.29 23.52 7.11
N CYS A 282 14.56 22.76 6.30
CA CYS A 282 14.65 22.89 4.83
C CYS A 282 13.99 24.17 4.30
N LYS A 283 13.00 24.74 5.00
CA LYS A 283 12.44 26.05 4.65
C LYS A 283 13.32 27.23 5.10
N LYS A 284 14.23 27.03 6.05
CA LYS A 284 15.16 28.05 6.58
C LYS A 284 16.60 27.57 6.37
N ASN A 285 17.19 27.85 5.20
CA ASN A 285 18.60 27.63 4.82
C ASN A 285 19.45 26.83 5.84
N ALA A 286 19.80 25.60 5.44
CA ALA A 286 20.17 24.42 6.24
C ALA A 286 21.37 24.50 7.21
N HIS A 287 21.92 25.67 7.54
CA HIS A 287 23.09 25.78 8.42
C HIS A 287 22.80 26.16 9.87
N VAL A 288 21.59 26.64 10.20
CA VAL A 288 21.37 27.34 11.49
C VAL A 288 20.56 26.53 12.52
N VAL A 289 19.73 25.56 12.11
CA VAL A 289 18.64 25.09 12.98
C VAL A 289 19.00 23.86 13.82
N PHE A 290 19.90 22.97 13.38
CA PHE A 290 20.22 21.76 14.16
C PHE A 290 21.04 22.03 15.43
N ARG A 291 21.85 23.10 15.42
CA ARG A 291 22.68 23.48 16.57
C ARG A 291 21.83 24.00 17.74
N HIS A 292 20.62 24.49 17.47
CA HIS A 292 19.73 25.10 18.48
C HIS A 292 18.65 24.16 19.01
N TYR A 293 18.23 23.13 18.25
CA TYR A 293 17.07 22.31 18.62
C TYR A 293 17.42 21.03 19.41
N LEU A 294 18.66 20.55 19.38
CA LEU A 294 19.11 19.37 20.16
C LEU A 294 19.87 19.74 21.44
N MET A 295 20.09 21.02 21.71
CA MET A 295 20.77 21.52 22.92
C MET A 295 19.98 22.72 23.46
N PRO A 296 18.87 22.46 24.18
CA PRO A 296 18.86 22.87 25.58
C PRO A 296 18.16 21.85 26.50
N HIS A 297 18.89 21.36 27.51
CA HIS A 297 18.43 20.95 28.85
C HIS A 297 17.11 20.16 29.04
N GLN A 298 16.71 19.31 28.11
CA GLN A 298 15.70 18.27 28.35
C GLN A 298 16.09 17.03 27.56
N VAL A 299 16.69 16.04 28.24
CA VAL A 299 16.75 14.66 27.73
C VAL A 299 15.31 14.17 27.68
N VAL A 300 14.63 14.40 26.55
CA VAL A 300 13.36 13.75 26.27
C VAL A 300 13.70 12.30 25.99
N THR A 301 13.58 11.47 27.04
CA THR A 301 13.55 10.02 26.91
C THR A 301 12.34 9.67 26.04
N TRP A 302 12.58 9.54 24.74
CA TRP A 302 11.92 8.46 24.01
C TRP A 302 12.15 7.21 24.86
N GLY A 303 11.17 6.32 25.05
CA GLY A 303 11.37 5.05 25.78
C GLY A 303 12.39 4.09 25.14
N MET A 304 13.38 4.62 24.41
CA MET A 304 14.55 3.98 23.85
C MET A 304 15.66 4.05 24.89
N ASN A 305 15.99 2.91 25.50
CA ASN A 305 17.25 2.75 26.23
C ASN A 305 18.42 2.86 25.24
N ILE A 306 19.00 4.05 25.13
CA ILE A 306 20.19 4.30 24.31
C ILE A 306 21.38 3.67 25.04
N ARG A 307 22.12 2.81 24.34
CA ARG A 307 23.29 2.12 24.88
C ARG A 307 24.52 2.43 24.01
N LEU A 308 25.63 2.78 24.66
CA LEU A 308 26.84 3.24 23.99
C LEU A 308 27.99 2.24 24.15
N ILE A 309 28.81 2.12 23.10
CA ILE A 309 30.09 1.40 23.14
C ILE A 309 31.17 2.45 22.86
N GLU A 310 32.05 2.66 23.83
CA GLU A 310 33.20 3.57 23.68
C GLU A 310 34.50 2.77 23.61
N THR A 311 35.37 3.17 22.67
CA THR A 311 36.69 2.58 22.47
C THR A 311 37.75 3.65 22.62
N VAL A 312 38.73 3.44 23.50
CA VAL A 312 39.94 4.27 23.64
C VAL A 312 41.16 3.38 23.42
#